data_AF-A0A0D2XFZ7-F1
#
_entry.id   AF-A0A0D2XFZ7-F1
#
_cell.length_a   1.000
_cell.length_b   1.000
_cell.length_c   1.000
_cell.angle_alpha   90.00
_cell.angle_beta   90.00
_cell.angle_gamma   90.00
#
_symmetry.space_group_name_H-M   'P 1'
#
loop_
_entity.id
_entity.type
_entity.pdbx_description
1 polymer ?
#
loop_
_entity_poly.entity_id
_entity_poly.type
_entity_poly.pdbx_seq_one_letter_code
_entity_poly.pdbx_strand_id
1 'polypeptide(L)'
;MADGVLTPAQSVLGAIQGIKVANPNLGTSAIVGISCGILVALFLIQPFGTSKIGTMFAPVVAIWLLFNLCAGIYNLAVHDYTVLKAFSPHFAFSYLVRNGHEGWKSLGGLLLAFTGVEALFADLGAFSKRAVQLSWICLAYPCLLIAYIGQAAYISHDETKQAFTNPFFNTVPPGTLYFIIVIEKLAAMANLKP
;
A
#
# COMPACT_ATOMS: atom_id res chain seq x y z
N MET A 1 3.04 -8.80 -20.28
CA MET A 1 2.13 -7.78 -20.85
C MET A 1 1.01 -7.36 -19.91
N ALA A 2 0.51 -8.23 -19.01
CA ALA A 2 -0.55 -7.84 -18.06
C ALA A 2 -0.10 -6.85 -16.96
N ASP A 3 1.13 -6.99 -16.46
CA ASP A 3 1.60 -6.24 -15.28
C ASP A 3 1.73 -4.71 -15.52
N GLY A 4 2.16 -4.32 -16.73
CA GLY A 4 2.28 -2.92 -17.13
C GLY A 4 0.96 -2.17 -17.32
N VAL A 5 -0.17 -2.87 -17.44
CA VAL A 5 -1.51 -2.25 -17.53
C VAL A 5 -2.18 -2.16 -16.16
N LEU A 6 -1.89 -3.11 -15.28
CA LEU A 6 -2.52 -3.18 -13.95
C LEU A 6 -1.91 -2.18 -12.98
N THR A 7 -0.60 -1.92 -13.05
CA THR A 7 0.09 -0.99 -12.15
C THR A 7 -0.42 0.46 -12.27
N PRO A 8 -0.61 1.02 -13.48
CA PRO A 8 -1.24 2.34 -13.62
C PRO A 8 -2.66 2.42 -13.08
N ALA A 9 -3.46 1.38 -13.30
CA ALA A 9 -4.82 1.32 -12.79
C ALA A 9 -4.84 1.29 -11.26
N GLN A 10 -3.96 0.51 -10.62
CA GLN A 10 -3.85 0.42 -9.17
C GLN A 10 -3.44 1.76 -8.53
N SER A 11 -2.45 2.47 -9.10
CA SER A 11 -2.04 3.79 -8.58
C SER A 11 -3.12 4.86 -8.72
N VAL A 12 -3.88 4.86 -9.83
CA VAL A 12 -5.02 5.76 -10.00
C VAL A 12 -6.11 5.46 -8.98
N LEU A 13 -6.40 4.18 -8.73
CA LEU A 13 -7.36 3.77 -7.70
C LEU A 13 -6.93 4.20 -6.30
N GLY A 14 -5.65 4.04 -5.94
CA GLY A 14 -5.10 4.54 -4.66
C GLY A 14 -5.27 6.04 -4.49
N ALA A 15 -4.87 6.82 -5.51
CA ALA A 15 -5.01 8.28 -5.50
C ALA A 15 -6.47 8.74 -5.37
N ILE A 16 -7.42 8.05 -6.01
CA ILE A 16 -8.85 8.33 -5.88
C ILE A 16 -9.36 8.02 -4.47
N GLN A 17 -8.92 6.91 -3.86
CA GLN A 17 -9.29 6.55 -2.49
C GLN A 17 -8.84 7.62 -1.49
N GLY A 18 -7.58 8.08 -1.57
CA GLY A 18 -7.09 9.16 -0.72
C GLY A 18 -7.84 10.48 -0.91
N ILE A 19 -8.21 10.79 -2.16
CA ILE A 19 -9.02 11.98 -2.47
C ILE A 19 -10.45 11.88 -1.91
N LYS A 20 -11.10 10.71 -1.99
CA LYS A 20 -12.43 10.48 -1.42
C LYS A 20 -12.43 10.58 0.11
N VAL A 21 -11.34 10.15 0.76
CA VAL A 21 -11.18 10.33 2.21
C VAL A 21 -11.06 11.82 2.57
N ALA A 22 -10.31 12.60 1.79
CA ALA A 22 -10.20 14.04 2.02
C ALA A 22 -11.49 14.82 1.73
N ASN A 23 -12.28 14.38 0.75
CA ASN A 23 -13.56 15.01 0.39
C ASN A 23 -14.60 13.95 -0.01
N PRO A 24 -15.45 13.50 0.92
CA PRO A 24 -16.41 12.43 0.67
C PRO A 24 -17.56 12.84 -0.27
N ASN A 25 -17.77 14.14 -0.53
CA ASN A 25 -18.82 14.65 -1.40
C ASN A 25 -18.40 14.80 -2.89
N LEU A 26 -17.27 14.20 -3.27
CA LEU A 26 -16.81 14.21 -4.66
C LEU A 26 -17.73 13.39 -5.55
N GLY A 27 -18.42 14.08 -6.47
CA GLY A 27 -19.28 13.44 -7.47
C GLY A 27 -18.51 12.55 -8.45
N THR A 28 -19.19 11.53 -8.99
CA THR A 28 -18.62 10.55 -9.94
C THR A 28 -17.94 11.21 -11.13
N SER A 29 -18.50 12.31 -11.66
CA SER A 29 -17.91 13.06 -12.78
C SER A 29 -16.56 13.70 -12.43
N ALA A 30 -16.39 14.18 -11.20
CA ALA A 30 -15.12 14.74 -10.74
C ALA A 30 -14.06 13.65 -10.57
N ILE A 31 -14.44 12.47 -10.07
CA ILE A 31 -13.54 11.31 -9.93
C ILE A 31 -13.03 10.87 -11.31
N VAL A 32 -13.92 10.74 -12.30
CA VAL A 32 -13.55 10.40 -13.67
C VAL A 32 -12.61 11.45 -14.26
N GLY A 33 -12.92 12.74 -14.09
CA GLY A 33 -12.08 13.84 -14.57
C GLY A 33 -10.67 13.82 -13.95
N ILE A 34 -10.57 13.62 -12.64
CA ILE A 34 -9.28 13.50 -11.92
C ILE A 34 -8.50 12.27 -12.40
N SER A 35 -9.18 11.13 -12.59
CA SER A 35 -8.55 9.90 -13.08
C SER A 35 -7.93 10.09 -14.46
N CYS A 36 -8.70 10.70 -15.39
CA CYS A 36 -8.21 11.05 -16.72
C CYS A 36 -7.03 12.04 -16.64
N GLY A 37 -7.11 13.04 -15.76
CA GLY A 37 -6.02 14.00 -15.55
C GLY A 37 -4.73 13.33 -15.05
N ILE A 38 -4.82 12.40 -14.10
CA ILE A 38 -3.68 11.63 -13.60
C ILE A 38 -3.06 10.80 -14.72
N LEU A 39 -3.88 10.10 -15.52
CA LEU A 39 -3.40 9.32 -16.66
C LEU A 39 -2.69 10.19 -17.70
N VAL A 40 -3.27 11.34 -18.08
CA VAL A 40 -2.65 12.26 -19.03
C VAL A 40 -1.32 12.80 -18.50
N ALA A 41 -1.28 13.25 -17.24
CA ALA A 41 -0.05 13.73 -16.60
C ALA A 41 1.04 12.64 -16.57
N LEU A 42 0.63 11.39 -16.35
CA LEU A 42 1.52 10.23 -16.40
C LEU A 42 2.14 10.02 -17.77
N PHE A 43 1.33 9.96 -18.83
CA PHE A 43 1.82 9.79 -20.20
C PHE A 43 2.71 10.96 -20.65
N LEU A 44 2.48 12.17 -20.11
CA LEU A 44 3.31 13.35 -20.40
C LEU A 44 4.69 13.32 -19.73
N ILE A 45 4.84 12.63 -18.59
CA ILE A 45 6.12 12.53 -17.87
C ILE A 45 7.00 11.38 -18.40
N GLN A 46 6.42 10.39 -19.08
CA GLN A 46 7.13 9.25 -19.68
C GLN A 46 8.39 9.60 -20.53
N PRO A 47 8.43 10.66 -21.37
CA PRO A 47 9.61 10.95 -22.19
C PRO A 47 10.84 11.46 -21.41
N PHE A 48 10.73 11.78 -20.11
CA PHE A 48 11.82 12.34 -19.32
C PHE A 48 12.89 11.32 -18.84
N GLY A 49 12.71 10.04 -19.19
CA GLY A 49 13.70 8.99 -18.95
C GLY A 49 13.55 8.32 -17.58
N THR A 50 13.41 7.00 -17.59
CA THR A 50 13.14 6.13 -16.44
C THR A 50 14.19 6.20 -15.33
N SER A 51 15.46 6.44 -15.68
CA SER A 51 16.57 6.48 -14.71
C SER A 51 16.56 7.73 -13.82
N LYS A 52 16.22 8.91 -14.38
CA LYS A 52 16.13 10.16 -13.60
C LYS A 52 14.90 10.17 -12.70
N ILE A 53 13.79 9.68 -13.23
CA ILE A 53 12.51 9.47 -12.52
C ILE A 53 12.74 8.58 -11.29
N GLY A 54 13.29 7.38 -11.45
CA GLY A 54 13.48 6.44 -10.33
C GLY A 54 14.33 7.01 -9.18
N THR A 55 15.34 7.82 -9.48
CA THR A 55 16.23 8.39 -8.46
C THR A 55 15.56 9.50 -7.64
N MET A 56 14.69 10.32 -8.26
CA MET A 56 13.92 11.34 -7.55
C MET A 56 12.82 10.74 -6.67
N PHE A 57 12.30 9.58 -7.08
CA PHE A 57 11.17 8.95 -6.42
C PHE A 57 11.56 7.99 -5.28
N ALA A 58 12.75 7.37 -5.34
CA ALA A 58 13.26 6.52 -4.27
C ALA A 58 13.19 7.14 -2.86
N PRO A 59 13.61 8.41 -2.62
CA PRO A 59 13.49 9.02 -1.29
C PRO A 59 12.04 9.28 -0.88
N VAL A 60 11.15 9.60 -1.82
CA VAL A 60 9.72 9.81 -1.54
C VAL A 60 9.08 8.51 -1.04
N VAL A 61 9.34 7.40 -1.73
CA VAL A 61 8.83 6.08 -1.35
C VAL A 61 9.43 5.64 0.00
N ALA A 62 10.71 5.93 0.25
CA ALA A 62 11.34 5.64 1.54
C ALA A 62 10.69 6.43 2.70
N ILE A 63 10.42 7.73 2.51
CA ILE A 63 9.72 8.56 3.50
C ILE A 63 8.30 8.01 3.73
N TRP A 64 7.59 7.63 2.67
CA TRP A 64 6.27 7.03 2.78
C TRP A 64 6.29 5.70 3.56
N LEU A 65 7.26 4.82 3.29
CA LEU A 65 7.43 3.56 4.01
C LEU A 65 7.75 3.79 5.50
N LEU A 66 8.64 4.75 5.80
CA LEU A 66 9.00 5.09 7.17
C LEU A 66 7.82 5.72 7.93
N PHE A 67 7.01 6.55 7.28
CA PHE A 67 5.80 7.08 7.88
C PHE A 67 4.82 5.94 8.24
N ASN A 68 4.63 4.99 7.33
CA ASN A 68 3.79 3.80 7.56
C ASN A 68 4.30 2.93 8.70
N LEU A 69 5.62 2.76 8.80
CA LEU A 69 6.26 2.10 9.93
C LEU A 69 5.90 2.79 11.25
N CYS A 70 6.10 4.10 11.34
CA CYS A 70 5.78 4.87 12.55
C CYS A 70 4.29 4.81 12.90
N ALA A 71 3.41 4.94 11.91
CA ALA A 71 1.96 4.78 12.10
C ALA A 71 1.61 3.36 12.59
N GLY A 72 2.22 2.33 12.01
CA GLY A 72 2.03 0.94 12.44
C GLY A 72 2.45 0.71 13.90
N ILE A 73 3.63 1.22 14.29
CA ILE A 73 4.13 1.15 15.68
C ILE A 73 3.18 1.88 16.64
N TYR A 74 2.72 3.08 16.27
CA TYR A 74 1.77 3.85 17.06
C TYR A 74 0.48 3.06 17.30
N ASN A 75 -0.11 2.47 16.25
CA ASN A 75 -1.36 1.71 16.39
C ASN A 75 -1.16 0.42 17.18
N LEU A 76 -0.03 -0.25 17.01
CA LEU A 76 0.31 -1.45 17.79
C LEU A 76 0.48 -1.12 19.28
N ALA A 77 1.06 0.03 19.61
CA ALA A 77 1.26 0.47 20.99
C ALA A 77 -0.02 0.96 21.66
N VAL A 78 -0.93 1.59 20.89
CA VAL A 78 -2.15 2.22 21.42
C VAL A 78 -3.35 1.27 21.45
N HIS A 79 -3.51 0.41 20.45
CA HIS A 79 -4.72 -0.41 20.30
C HIS A 79 -4.55 -1.80 20.89
N ASP A 80 -3.68 -2.65 20.31
CA ASP A 80 -3.53 -4.02 20.81
C ASP A 80 -2.23 -4.71 20.35
N TYR A 81 -1.39 -5.09 21.31
CA TYR A 81 -0.18 -5.90 21.08
C TYR A 81 -0.48 -7.39 20.88
N THR A 82 -1.71 -7.84 21.19
CA THR A 82 -2.14 -9.24 21.07
C THR A 82 -2.19 -9.70 19.61
N VAL A 83 -2.28 -8.77 18.66
CA VAL A 83 -2.20 -9.06 17.21
C VAL A 83 -0.90 -9.73 16.81
N LEU A 84 0.19 -9.57 17.58
CA LEU A 84 1.44 -10.30 17.38
C LEU A 84 1.29 -11.82 17.56
N LYS A 85 0.24 -12.29 18.24
CA LYS A 85 -0.07 -13.73 18.31
C LYS A 85 -0.45 -14.32 16.96
N ALA A 86 -0.86 -13.48 15.99
CA ALA A 86 -1.17 -13.92 14.62
C ALA A 86 0.04 -14.52 13.89
N PHE A 87 1.27 -14.27 14.35
CA PHE A 87 2.46 -14.94 13.82
C PHE A 87 2.53 -16.43 14.15
N SER A 88 1.78 -16.90 15.16
CA SER A 88 1.74 -18.33 15.45
C SER A 88 0.86 -19.05 14.41
N PRO A 89 1.40 -20.07 13.72
CA PRO A 89 0.68 -20.80 12.67
C PRO A 89 -0.59 -21.48 13.18
N HIS A 90 -0.71 -21.67 14.49
CA HIS A 90 -1.92 -22.17 15.14
C HIS A 90 -3.14 -21.24 14.91
N PHE A 91 -2.95 -19.91 14.93
CA PHE A 91 -4.04 -18.95 14.70
C PHE A 91 -4.45 -18.89 13.23
N ALA A 92 -3.50 -19.02 12.31
CA ALA A 92 -3.79 -19.09 10.88
C ALA A 92 -4.62 -20.34 10.54
N PHE A 93 -4.22 -21.51 11.06
CA PHE A 93 -4.95 -22.75 10.81
C PHE A 93 -6.34 -22.76 11.47
N SER A 94 -6.44 -22.31 12.73
CA SER A 94 -7.74 -22.20 13.40
C SER A 94 -8.66 -21.18 12.72
N TYR A 95 -8.14 -20.09 12.16
CA TYR A 95 -8.91 -19.14 11.36
C TYR A 95 -9.48 -19.79 10.09
N LEU A 96 -8.66 -20.53 9.34
CA LEU A 96 -9.10 -21.19 8.11
C LEU A 96 -10.15 -22.27 8.38
N VAL A 97 -9.96 -23.07 9.44
CA VAL A 97 -10.92 -24.11 9.83
C VAL A 97 -12.22 -23.50 10.33
N ARG A 98 -12.16 -22.40 11.11
CA ARG A 98 -13.35 -21.73 11.66
C ARG A 98 -14.16 -20.98 10.61
N ASN A 99 -13.51 -20.31 9.67
CA ASN A 99 -14.17 -19.45 8.69
C ASN A 99 -14.44 -20.14 7.34
N GLY A 100 -13.93 -21.36 7.13
CA GLY A 100 -14.23 -22.18 5.97
C GLY A 100 -14.11 -21.40 4.66
N HIS A 101 -15.22 -21.29 3.91
CA HIS A 101 -15.28 -20.65 2.60
C HIS A 101 -14.86 -19.16 2.59
N GLU A 102 -15.18 -18.40 3.64
CA GLU A 102 -14.74 -17.00 3.74
C GLU A 102 -13.26 -16.89 4.09
N GLY A 103 -12.73 -17.84 4.86
CA GLY A 103 -11.29 -18.00 5.08
C GLY A 103 -10.55 -18.28 3.76
N TRP A 104 -11.11 -19.13 2.89
CA TRP A 104 -10.57 -19.38 1.56
C TRP A 104 -10.57 -18.15 0.66
N LYS A 105 -11.62 -17.31 0.70
CA LYS A 105 -11.62 -16.04 -0.03
C LYS A 105 -10.52 -15.09 0.43
N SER A 106 -10.23 -15.05 1.74
CA SER A 106 -9.17 -14.18 2.29
C SER A 106 -7.77 -14.52 1.76
N LEU A 107 -7.51 -15.79 1.42
CA LEU A 107 -6.26 -16.24 0.77
C LEU A 107 -6.08 -15.63 -0.63
N GLY A 108 -7.14 -15.12 -1.28
CA GLY A 108 -7.04 -14.40 -2.54
C GLY A 108 -6.15 -13.15 -2.45
N GLY A 109 -6.12 -12.47 -1.30
CA GLY A 109 -5.19 -11.36 -1.07
C GLY A 109 -3.72 -11.81 -1.05
N LEU A 110 -3.46 -13.05 -0.60
CA LEU A 110 -2.13 -13.65 -0.62
C LEU A 110 -1.65 -13.93 -2.05
N LEU A 111 -2.57 -14.32 -2.94
CA LEU A 111 -2.28 -14.48 -4.36
C LEU A 111 -1.86 -13.15 -5.01
N LEU A 112 -2.51 -12.04 -4.64
CA LEU A 112 -2.13 -10.70 -5.12
C LEU A 112 -0.75 -10.27 -4.58
N ALA A 113 -0.36 -10.71 -3.39
CA ALA A 113 0.99 -10.47 -2.90
C ALA A 113 2.05 -11.23 -3.72
N PHE A 114 1.74 -12.44 -4.22
CA PHE A 114 2.65 -13.18 -5.09
C PHE A 114 2.92 -12.45 -6.42
N THR A 115 1.92 -11.80 -7.02
CA THR A 115 2.14 -11.02 -8.24
C THR A 115 3.08 -9.84 -8.02
N GLY A 116 3.06 -9.21 -6.83
CA GLY A 116 4.03 -8.17 -6.46
C GLY A 116 5.46 -8.69 -6.31
N VAL A 117 5.62 -9.94 -5.85
CA VAL A 117 6.93 -10.61 -5.77
C VAL A 117 7.48 -10.91 -7.18
N GLU A 118 6.63 -11.34 -8.11
CA GLU A 118 7.02 -11.55 -9.52
C GLU A 118 7.53 -10.26 -10.17
N ALA A 119 6.85 -9.12 -9.94
CA ALA A 119 7.30 -7.81 -10.42
C ALA A 119 8.68 -7.44 -9.84
N LEU A 120 8.90 -7.67 -8.54
CA LEU A 120 10.20 -7.47 -7.89
C LEU A 120 11.30 -8.35 -8.51
N PHE A 121 10.99 -9.60 -8.86
CA PHE A 121 11.94 -10.50 -9.52
C PHE A 121 12.23 -10.10 -10.96
N ALA A 122 11.24 -9.58 -11.70
CA ALA A 122 11.44 -9.07 -13.05
C ALA A 122 12.41 -7.87 -13.07
N ASP A 123 12.34 -7.02 -12.05
CA ASP A 123 13.23 -5.86 -11.88
C ASP A 123 14.67 -6.21 -11.46
N LEU A 124 14.96 -7.44 -11.02
CA LEU A 124 16.34 -7.93 -10.84
C LEU A 124 17.12 -7.98 -12.16
N GLY A 125 16.44 -7.98 -13.31
CA GLY A 125 17.09 -7.86 -14.61
C GLY A 125 17.66 -6.47 -14.88
N ALA A 126 17.12 -5.43 -14.22
CA ALA A 126 17.53 -4.04 -14.38
C ALA A 126 18.45 -3.53 -13.26
N PHE A 127 18.41 -4.15 -12.08
CA PHE A 127 19.15 -3.73 -10.89
C PHE A 127 19.98 -4.87 -10.28
N SER A 128 21.06 -4.53 -9.58
CA SER A 128 21.88 -5.57 -8.92
C SER A 128 21.09 -6.31 -7.84
N LYS A 129 21.19 -7.65 -7.84
CA LYS A 129 20.50 -8.52 -6.86
C LYS A 129 20.73 -8.11 -5.41
N ARG A 130 21.97 -7.72 -5.06
CA ARG A 130 22.31 -7.30 -3.70
C ARG A 130 21.62 -6.00 -3.29
N ALA A 131 21.50 -5.03 -4.20
CA ALA A 131 20.81 -3.77 -3.92
C ALA A 131 19.33 -3.99 -3.62
N VAL A 132 18.66 -4.84 -4.41
CA VAL A 132 17.24 -5.17 -4.21
C VAL A 132 17.01 -5.97 -2.93
N GLN A 133 17.89 -6.93 -2.61
CA GLN A 133 17.79 -7.69 -1.37
C GLN A 133 17.98 -6.82 -0.12
N LEU A 134 18.95 -5.90 -0.13
CA LEU A 134 19.20 -4.99 0.98
C LEU A 134 18.05 -4.00 1.18
N SER A 135 17.55 -3.36 0.11
CA SER A 135 16.42 -2.43 0.23
C SER A 135 15.14 -3.16 0.69
N TRP A 136 14.92 -4.39 0.23
CA TRP A 136 13.79 -5.19 0.64
C TRP A 136 13.86 -5.58 2.12
N ILE A 137 14.96 -6.22 2.54
CA ILE A 137 15.07 -6.77 3.91
C ILE A 137 15.25 -5.67 4.95
N CYS A 138 16.00 -4.61 4.64
CA CYS A 138 16.30 -3.57 5.62
C CYS A 138 15.23 -2.49 5.72
N LEU A 139 14.45 -2.23 4.67
CA LEU A 139 13.47 -1.14 4.65
C LEU A 139 12.06 -1.62 4.31
N ALA A 140 11.83 -2.16 3.11
CA ALA A 140 10.46 -2.43 2.65
C ALA A 140 9.75 -3.47 3.52
N TYR A 141 10.41 -4.61 3.78
CA TYR A 141 9.86 -5.70 4.55
C TYR A 141 9.47 -5.31 5.99
N PRO A 142 10.36 -4.73 6.82
CA PRO A 142 9.97 -4.35 8.18
C PRO A 142 8.90 -3.25 8.20
N CYS A 143 8.98 -2.26 7.30
CA CYS A 143 7.97 -1.20 7.20
C CYS A 143 6.59 -1.76 6.85
N LEU A 144 6.51 -2.62 5.83
CA LEU A 144 5.25 -3.24 5.41
C LEU A 144 4.69 -4.15 6.49
N LEU A 145 5.53 -5.01 7.07
CA LEU A 145 5.12 -5.94 8.12
C LEU A 145 4.46 -5.20 9.29
N ILE A 146 5.13 -4.16 9.80
CA ILE A 146 4.65 -3.39 10.94
C ILE A 146 3.42 -2.54 10.58
N ALA A 147 3.36 -1.98 9.36
CA ALA A 147 2.19 -1.26 8.88
C ALA A 147 0.95 -2.16 8.84
N TYR A 148 1.06 -3.38 8.29
CA TYR A 148 -0.05 -4.34 8.24
C TYR A 148 -0.48 -4.82 9.63
N ILE A 149 0.46 -5.08 10.53
CA ILE A 149 0.14 -5.46 11.92
C ILE A 149 -0.56 -4.31 12.65
N GLY A 150 -0.08 -3.07 12.48
CA GLY A 150 -0.71 -1.90 13.09
C GLY A 150 -2.12 -1.65 12.55
N GLN A 151 -2.35 -1.85 11.24
CA GLN A 151 -3.68 -1.82 10.65
C GLN A 151 -4.57 -2.94 11.19
N ALA A 152 -4.06 -4.16 11.33
CA ALA A 152 -4.80 -5.26 11.92
C ALA A 152 -5.17 -5.00 13.40
N ALA A 153 -4.28 -4.39 14.19
CA ALA A 153 -4.54 -3.98 15.57
C ALA A 153 -5.64 -2.90 15.67
N TYR A 154 -5.63 -1.93 14.76
CA TYR A 154 -6.69 -0.93 14.67
C TYR A 154 -8.03 -1.57 14.29
N ILE A 155 -8.04 -2.43 13.27
CA ILE A 155 -9.27 -3.08 12.76
C ILE A 155 -9.85 -4.07 13.79
N SER A 156 -9.01 -4.76 14.58
CA SER A 156 -9.50 -5.70 15.61
C SER A 156 -10.29 -5.02 16.73
N HIS A 157 -10.10 -3.72 16.93
CA HIS A 157 -10.79 -2.92 17.93
C HIS A 157 -11.93 -2.06 17.35
N ASP A 158 -12.09 -2.02 16.02
CA ASP A 158 -13.16 -1.27 15.37
C ASP A 158 -14.48 -2.06 15.38
N GLU A 159 -15.35 -1.76 16.36
CA GLU A 159 -16.68 -2.36 16.48
C GLU A 159 -17.63 -1.99 15.33
N THR A 160 -17.34 -0.90 14.59
CA THR A 160 -18.23 -0.38 13.53
C THR A 160 -18.06 -1.08 12.17
N LYS A 161 -17.02 -1.91 11.98
CA LYS A 161 -16.65 -2.58 10.71
C LYS A 161 -16.45 -1.63 9.52
N GLN A 162 -16.44 -0.31 9.72
CA GLN A 162 -16.26 0.66 8.64
C GLN A 162 -14.79 0.82 8.27
N ALA A 163 -13.86 0.45 9.17
CA ALA A 163 -12.43 0.53 8.92
C ALA A 163 -11.96 -0.31 7.71
N PHE A 164 -12.70 -1.36 7.32
CA PHE A 164 -12.40 -2.17 6.12
C PHE A 164 -12.49 -1.39 4.81
N THR A 165 -13.21 -0.28 4.76
CA THR A 165 -13.41 0.49 3.52
C THR A 165 -12.14 1.22 3.11
N ASN A 166 -11.38 1.74 4.08
CA ASN A 166 -10.13 2.47 3.86
C ASN A 166 -9.18 2.27 5.06
N PRO A 167 -8.66 1.03 5.27
CA PRO A 167 -7.91 0.69 6.48
C PRO A 167 -6.65 1.54 6.63
N PHE A 168 -5.96 1.80 5.51
CA PHE A 168 -4.80 2.67 5.50
C PHE A 168 -5.09 4.06 6.09
N PHE A 169 -6.12 4.74 5.59
CA PHE A 169 -6.42 6.13 5.98
C PHE A 169 -7.02 6.23 7.38
N ASN A 170 -7.81 5.25 7.80
CA ASN A 170 -8.42 5.24 9.14
C ASN A 170 -7.40 4.95 10.25
N THR A 171 -6.31 4.25 9.93
CA THR A 171 -5.24 3.90 10.86
C THR A 171 -4.19 5.03 11.01
N VAL A 172 -4.31 6.14 10.28
CA VAL A 172 -3.35 7.25 10.36
C VAL A 172 -3.54 8.06 11.65
N PRO A 173 -2.46 8.44 12.37
CA PRO A 173 -2.57 9.27 13.57
C PRO A 173 -3.33 10.59 13.31
N PRO A 174 -4.20 11.04 14.23
CA PRO A 174 -5.01 12.23 14.06
C PRO A 174 -4.12 13.47 13.81
N GLY A 175 -4.43 14.23 12.75
CA GLY A 175 -3.66 15.41 12.33
C GLY A 175 -2.60 15.17 11.24
N THR A 176 -2.28 13.91 10.92
CA THR A 176 -1.27 13.59 9.87
C THR A 176 -1.89 13.14 8.54
N LEU A 177 -3.23 13.08 8.44
CA LEU A 177 -3.98 12.66 7.25
C LEU A 177 -3.64 13.45 6.00
N TYR A 178 -3.60 14.79 6.08
CA TYR A 178 -3.31 15.61 4.90
C TYR A 178 -1.87 15.42 4.42
N PHE A 179 -0.93 15.28 5.35
CA PHE A 179 0.48 15.02 5.06
C PHE A 179 0.66 13.68 4.34
N ILE A 180 0.03 12.61 4.83
CA ILE A 180 0.16 11.30 4.20
C ILE A 180 -0.53 11.21 2.85
N ILE A 181 -1.67 11.90 2.65
CA ILE A 181 -2.33 11.96 1.33
C ILE A 181 -1.42 12.64 0.29
N VAL A 182 -0.68 13.69 0.68
CA VAL A 182 0.28 14.35 -0.24
C VAL A 182 1.44 13.42 -0.57
N ILE A 183 2.05 12.78 0.44
CA ILE A 183 3.16 11.86 0.23
C ILE A 183 2.73 10.62 -0.56
N GLU A 184 1.54 10.07 -0.30
CA GLU A 184 0.97 8.92 -1.00
C GLU A 184 0.75 9.22 -2.47
N LYS A 185 0.23 10.39 -2.82
CA LYS A 185 0.10 10.81 -4.23
C LYS A 185 1.47 10.93 -4.92
N LEU A 186 2.46 11.48 -4.24
CA LEU A 186 3.83 11.58 -4.77
C LEU A 186 4.46 10.19 -4.96
N ALA A 187 4.22 9.27 -4.05
CA ALA A 187 4.66 7.87 -4.15
C ALA A 187 3.85 7.05 -5.17
N ALA A 188 2.58 7.35 -5.40
CA ALA A 188 1.76 6.68 -6.42
C ALA A 188 2.24 7.07 -7.83
N MET A 189 2.64 8.33 -8.02
CA MET A 189 3.29 8.80 -9.25
C MET A 189 4.67 8.16 -9.45
N ALA A 190 5.38 7.83 -8.37
CA ALA A 190 6.68 7.15 -8.42
C ALA A 190 6.66 5.73 -8.98
N ASN A 191 5.63 4.96 -8.60
CA ASN A 191 5.56 3.52 -8.88
C ASN A 191 5.11 3.20 -10.31
N LEU A 192 4.86 4.22 -11.15
CA LEU A 192 4.56 4.01 -12.56
C LEU A 192 5.83 4.03 -13.40
N LYS A 193 6.53 2.90 -13.34
CA LYS A 193 7.50 2.49 -14.33
C LYS A 193 6.76 1.68 -15.41
N PRO A 194 6.89 1.99 -16.71
CA PRO A 194 6.49 1.06 -17.77
C PRO A 194 7.43 -0.17 -17.83
#